data_AF-A0A0H3JBD2-F1
#
_entry.id   AF-A0A0H3JBD2-F1
#
_cell.length_a   1.000
_cell.length_b   1.000
_cell.length_c   1.000
_cell.angle_alpha   90.00
_cell.angle_beta   90.00
_cell.angle_gamma   90.00
#
_symmetry.space_group_name_H-M   'P 1'
#
loop_
_entity.id
_entity.type
_entity.pdbx_description
1 polymer ?
#
loop_
_entity_poly.entity_id
_entity_poly.type
_entity_poly.pdbx_seq_one_letter_code
_entity_poly.pdbx_strand_id
1 'polypeptide(L)'
;MSYADQIRVEPNAKDMRELIADGIEENKSVADDAVNTANEAKSTADNNNNRIDNILSGQIEGKDQEIVDSHHSNITQENFNNLGERFDGIDSTLADNTIKIGNTDIIDWIKENPNVADGLINLRDWMNERGINVRQPPYLAPADGNSHLLSERFNTLEEAQLIFPCATDLSDELDWCALQAATDYVRINGGQLIVPYTFGGYVINKTWTAQYPDSQSPVTIIGNCGKGSLFNQKNIVKIKRKTGTNATMFYALGQGLTLANITFQGNEQIANAVIIDRGFELKMDNVRVIDNKGCAYDFSNLSNARIGTCHADRCGYDGGTDATHFPAVRLGGKIVEQSAEHISNTVLFDFLTIERSRGTALAVAVGAGDEAVAEFITFNMLHVEQTIDNTDMVDFSPRQVVHIGNVRSVDLISPFIYGGKGELLRVEKWHNVSGDITSVKIFGGEIKGYTKNGAVTSGTPGILVRLKSGDCARLIGTTLAHVNTGGAHLYIGSEMGKDVQYNTIHLNDSIGNPTNIWDERTNKSGLRTINTTWVENSWALINGLAEFTLITEGRPKITSNSGKPVDLTEVRGVSLPVVSDALSPVEPNTLYISADTGKLVFKDSNEINHYLY
;
A
#
# COMPACT_ATOMS: atom_id res chain seq x y z
N MET A 1 -20.89 -5.12 -18.33
CA MET A 1 -21.98 -5.72 -19.10
C MET A 1 -21.41 -6.93 -19.81
N SER A 2 -22.01 -8.10 -19.65
CA SER A 2 -21.63 -9.26 -20.46
C SER A 2 -22.13 -9.07 -21.90
N TYR A 3 -21.53 -9.76 -22.88
CA TYR A 3 -21.99 -9.73 -24.28
C TYR A 3 -23.50 -10.06 -24.42
N ALA A 4 -24.05 -10.82 -23.47
CA ALA A 4 -25.47 -11.14 -23.40
C ALA A 4 -26.36 -9.95 -22.98
N ASP A 5 -25.83 -8.96 -22.26
CA ASP A 5 -26.59 -7.79 -21.80
C ASP A 5 -26.74 -6.71 -22.89
N GLN A 6 -25.86 -6.69 -23.88
CA GLN A 6 -25.91 -5.73 -25.00
C GLN A 6 -26.93 -6.09 -26.08
N ILE A 7 -27.38 -7.36 -26.15
CA ILE A 7 -28.30 -7.86 -27.18
C ILE A 7 -29.76 -7.46 -26.89
N ARG A 8 -30.06 -6.90 -25.70
CA ARG A 8 -31.44 -6.64 -25.24
C ARG A 8 -32.06 -5.32 -25.71
N VAL A 9 -31.31 -4.49 -26.44
CA VAL A 9 -31.79 -3.27 -27.08
C VAL A 9 -31.62 -3.48 -28.58
N GLU A 10 -32.69 -3.37 -29.38
CA GLU A 10 -32.63 -3.57 -30.84
C GLU A 10 -31.50 -2.72 -31.45
N PRO A 11 -30.33 -3.30 -31.77
CA PRO A 11 -29.22 -2.51 -32.26
C PRO A 11 -29.55 -2.09 -33.68
N ASN A 12 -29.28 -0.83 -34.03
CA ASN A 12 -29.44 -0.41 -35.41
C ASN A 12 -28.42 -1.20 -36.28
N ALA A 13 -28.65 -1.28 -37.59
CA ALA A 13 -27.82 -2.07 -38.49
C ALA A 13 -26.33 -1.67 -38.52
N LYS A 14 -25.97 -0.47 -38.01
CA LYS A 14 -24.59 -0.01 -37.87
C LYS A 14 -23.92 -0.68 -36.67
N ASP A 15 -24.59 -0.70 -35.51
CA ASP A 15 -24.08 -1.32 -34.28
C ASP A 15 -23.86 -2.84 -34.48
N MET A 16 -24.75 -3.51 -35.23
CA MET A 16 -24.55 -4.92 -35.60
C MET A 16 -23.33 -5.14 -36.50
N ARG A 17 -22.98 -4.19 -37.38
CA ARG A 17 -21.78 -4.32 -38.22
C ARG A 17 -20.50 -4.11 -37.42
N GLU A 18 -20.51 -3.17 -36.48
CA GLU A 18 -19.39 -2.94 -35.56
C GLU A 18 -19.17 -4.18 -34.68
N LEU A 19 -20.23 -4.75 -34.09
CA LEU A 19 -20.12 -6.01 -33.32
C LEU A 19 -19.60 -7.19 -34.13
N ILE A 20 -20.01 -7.33 -35.40
CA ILE A 20 -19.49 -8.38 -36.29
C ILE A 20 -18.01 -8.14 -36.61
N ALA A 21 -17.60 -6.88 -36.82
CA ALA A 21 -16.20 -6.54 -37.08
C ALA A 21 -15.32 -6.86 -35.88
N ASP A 22 -15.74 -6.47 -34.68
CA ASP A 22 -15.05 -6.76 -33.42
C ASP A 22 -14.93 -8.27 -33.20
N GLY A 23 -16.00 -9.03 -33.44
CA GLY A 23 -15.98 -10.49 -33.35
C GLY A 23 -15.08 -11.17 -34.38
N ILE A 24 -14.88 -10.58 -35.56
CA ILE A 24 -13.92 -11.07 -36.56
C ILE A 24 -12.48 -10.78 -36.10
N GLU A 25 -12.22 -9.61 -35.52
CA GLU A 25 -10.90 -9.23 -35.03
C GLU A 25 -10.47 -10.07 -33.82
N GLU A 26 -11.38 -10.33 -32.89
CA GLU A 26 -11.15 -11.24 -31.75
C GLU A 26 -10.84 -12.67 -32.22
N ASN A 27 -11.64 -13.22 -33.14
CA ASN A 27 -11.40 -14.54 -33.71
C ASN A 27 -10.07 -14.63 -34.46
N LYS A 28 -9.65 -13.55 -35.12
CA LYS A 28 -8.34 -13.47 -35.76
C LYS A 28 -7.21 -13.51 -34.73
N SER A 29 -7.31 -12.74 -33.65
CA SER A 29 -6.33 -12.77 -32.56
C SER A 29 -6.18 -14.17 -31.97
N VAL A 30 -7.30 -14.88 -31.73
CA VAL A 30 -7.28 -16.26 -31.23
C VAL A 30 -6.61 -17.21 -32.23
N ALA A 31 -6.85 -17.02 -33.54
CA ALA A 31 -6.20 -17.82 -34.58
C ALA A 31 -4.68 -17.56 -34.66
N ASP A 32 -4.25 -16.30 -34.52
CA ASP A 32 -2.84 -15.93 -34.52
C ASP A 32 -2.09 -16.51 -33.30
N ASP A 33 -2.70 -16.48 -32.12
CA ASP A 33 -2.16 -17.12 -30.90
C ASP A 33 -2.03 -18.65 -31.03
N ALA A 34 -3.01 -19.29 -31.67
CA ALA A 34 -2.96 -20.72 -31.95
C ALA A 34 -1.81 -21.08 -32.92
N VAL A 35 -1.56 -20.25 -33.93
CA VAL A 35 -0.42 -20.41 -34.86
C VAL A 35 0.91 -20.25 -34.13
N ASN A 36 1.04 -19.25 -33.26
CA ASN A 36 2.26 -19.04 -32.46
C ASN A 36 2.54 -20.25 -31.55
N THR A 37 1.53 -20.74 -30.85
CA THR A 37 1.62 -21.95 -29.99
C THR A 37 2.05 -23.18 -30.80
N ALA A 38 1.50 -23.36 -32.01
CA ALA A 38 1.86 -24.47 -32.89
C ALA A 38 3.32 -24.38 -33.38
N ASN A 39 3.82 -23.18 -33.66
CA ASN A 39 5.21 -22.96 -34.07
C ASN A 39 6.20 -23.23 -32.93
N GLU A 40 5.87 -22.84 -31.69
CA GLU A 40 6.68 -23.16 -30.50
C GLU A 40 6.76 -24.67 -30.25
N ALA A 41 5.62 -25.37 -30.38
CA ALA A 41 5.56 -26.82 -30.25
C ALA A 41 6.40 -27.52 -31.33
N LYS A 42 6.35 -27.04 -32.58
CA LYS A 42 7.20 -27.55 -33.67
C LYS A 42 8.68 -27.33 -33.40
N SER A 43 9.08 -26.12 -32.99
CA SER A 43 10.49 -25.83 -32.66
C SER A 43 11.00 -26.72 -31.52
N THR A 44 10.17 -26.99 -30.51
CA THR A 44 10.49 -27.92 -29.42
C THR A 44 10.67 -29.35 -29.93
N ALA A 45 9.80 -29.81 -30.83
CA ALA A 45 9.91 -31.13 -31.44
C ALA A 45 11.17 -31.26 -32.31
N ASP A 46 11.49 -30.25 -33.12
CA ASP A 46 12.69 -30.20 -33.96
C ASP A 46 13.97 -30.24 -33.09
N ASN A 47 14.00 -29.50 -31.98
CA ASN A 47 15.09 -29.53 -31.01
C ASN A 47 15.26 -30.92 -30.37
N ASN A 48 14.16 -31.59 -30.02
CA ASN A 48 14.22 -32.94 -29.45
C ASN A 48 14.71 -33.97 -30.49
N ASN A 49 14.28 -33.86 -31.74
CA ASN A 49 14.78 -34.71 -32.83
C ASN A 49 16.28 -34.52 -33.05
N ASN A 50 16.76 -33.27 -33.10
CA ASN A 50 18.19 -32.98 -33.21
C ASN A 50 19.00 -33.56 -32.03
N ARG A 51 18.45 -33.56 -30.81
CA ARG A 51 19.09 -34.20 -29.65
C ARG A 51 19.17 -35.72 -29.80
N ILE A 52 18.11 -36.35 -30.28
CA ILE A 52 18.07 -37.79 -30.55
C ILE A 52 19.06 -38.17 -31.65
N ASP A 53 19.08 -37.42 -32.76
CA ASP A 53 19.99 -37.66 -33.88
C ASP A 53 21.45 -37.47 -33.46
N ASN A 54 21.76 -36.48 -32.63
CA ASN A 54 23.10 -36.30 -32.05
C ASN A 54 23.49 -37.48 -31.15
N ILE A 55 22.57 -38.04 -30.37
CA ILE A 55 22.82 -39.25 -29.57
C ILE A 55 23.07 -40.46 -30.47
N LEU A 56 22.27 -40.64 -31.53
CA LEU A 56 22.38 -41.76 -32.45
C LEU A 56 23.64 -41.68 -33.32
N SER A 57 24.02 -40.49 -33.79
CA SER A 57 25.22 -40.28 -34.63
C SER A 57 26.53 -40.59 -33.91
N GLY A 58 26.53 -40.60 -32.57
CA GLY A 58 27.66 -41.03 -31.75
C GLY A 58 27.71 -42.54 -31.49
N GLN A 59 26.71 -43.32 -31.90
CA GLN A 59 26.70 -44.77 -31.72
C GLN A 59 27.43 -45.46 -32.88
N ILE A 60 28.55 -46.10 -32.57
CA ILE A 60 29.32 -46.90 -33.54
C ILE A 60 28.49 -48.14 -33.89
N GLU A 61 28.22 -48.31 -35.19
CA GLU A 61 27.46 -49.43 -35.75
C GLU A 61 28.04 -50.79 -35.29
N GLY A 62 27.24 -51.58 -34.56
CA GLY A 62 27.59 -52.94 -34.15
C GLY A 62 28.06 -53.13 -32.70
N LYS A 63 27.94 -52.13 -31.82
CA LYS A 63 28.06 -52.34 -30.36
C LYS A 63 26.77 -51.90 -29.67
N ASP A 64 26.11 -52.85 -28.99
CA ASP A 64 25.08 -52.55 -27.99
C ASP A 64 25.73 -51.80 -26.81
N GLN A 65 26.00 -50.51 -27.00
CA GLN A 65 26.35 -49.63 -25.89
C GLN A 65 25.05 -49.14 -25.27
N GLU A 66 24.66 -49.84 -24.22
CA GLU A 66 23.67 -49.41 -23.24
C GLU A 66 23.94 -47.93 -22.90
N ILE A 67 22.93 -47.08 -23.09
CA ILE A 67 22.98 -45.68 -22.66
C ILE A 67 23.10 -45.73 -21.14
N VAL A 68 24.33 -45.55 -20.63
CA VAL A 68 24.60 -45.58 -19.20
C VAL A 68 23.98 -44.33 -18.58
N ASP A 69 22.76 -44.48 -18.07
CA ASP A 69 22.19 -43.59 -17.07
C ASP A 69 23.03 -43.71 -15.80
N SER A 70 23.53 -42.59 -15.29
CA SER A 70 24.37 -42.50 -14.10
C SER A 70 23.69 -43.00 -12.81
N HIS A 71 22.41 -43.39 -12.87
CA HIS A 71 21.63 -43.85 -11.72
C HIS A 71 21.47 -45.38 -11.60
N HIS A 72 22.10 -46.20 -12.45
CA HIS A 72 22.03 -47.66 -12.28
C HIS A 72 23.10 -48.22 -11.33
N SER A 73 22.67 -49.11 -10.42
CA SER A 73 23.48 -49.70 -9.34
C SER A 73 24.62 -50.64 -9.79
N ASN A 74 24.87 -50.79 -11.09
CA ASN A 74 25.76 -51.81 -11.65
C ASN A 74 26.96 -51.19 -12.41
N ILE A 75 27.31 -49.93 -12.14
CA ILE A 75 28.49 -49.29 -12.72
C ILE A 75 29.75 -49.90 -12.07
N THR A 76 30.54 -50.64 -12.86
CA THR A 76 31.84 -51.15 -12.44
C THR A 76 32.87 -50.01 -12.39
N GLN A 77 33.93 -50.17 -11.58
CA GLN A 77 34.99 -49.17 -11.38
C GLN A 77 35.63 -48.66 -12.69
N GLU A 78 35.68 -49.52 -13.72
CA GLU A 78 36.24 -49.21 -15.04
C GLU A 78 35.37 -48.22 -15.84
N ASN A 79 34.05 -48.29 -15.69
CA ASN A 79 33.12 -47.33 -16.31
C ASN A 79 33.19 -45.95 -15.64
N PHE A 80 33.51 -45.88 -14.35
CA PHE A 80 33.66 -44.62 -13.62
C PHE A 80 34.92 -43.86 -14.03
N ASN A 81 36.04 -44.57 -14.26
CA ASN A 81 37.29 -43.96 -14.71
C ASN A 81 37.16 -43.38 -16.14
N ASN A 82 36.50 -44.09 -17.05
CA ASN A 82 36.25 -43.59 -18.41
C ASN A 82 35.26 -42.41 -18.45
N LEU A 83 34.32 -42.33 -17.49
CA LEU A 83 33.47 -41.16 -17.30
C LEU A 83 34.26 -39.97 -16.74
N GLY A 84 35.16 -40.20 -15.78
CA GLY A 84 36.08 -39.20 -15.25
C GLY A 84 36.96 -38.57 -16.34
N GLU A 85 37.61 -39.38 -17.18
CA GLU A 85 38.46 -38.87 -18.26
C GLU A 85 37.69 -38.02 -19.31
N ARG A 86 36.39 -38.31 -19.53
CA ARG A 86 35.54 -37.50 -20.43
C ARG A 86 35.08 -36.18 -19.81
N PHE A 87 34.91 -36.13 -18.49
CA PHE A 87 34.58 -34.88 -17.78
C PHE A 87 35.82 -33.99 -17.58
N ASP A 88 36.99 -34.57 -17.33
CA ASP A 88 38.26 -33.84 -17.17
C ASP A 88 38.73 -33.16 -18.48
N GLY A 89 38.40 -33.74 -19.64
CA GLY A 89 38.64 -33.12 -20.95
C GLY A 89 37.78 -31.88 -21.20
N ILE A 90 36.56 -31.85 -20.66
CA ILE A 90 35.65 -30.69 -20.77
C ILE A 90 36.09 -29.60 -19.79
N ASP A 91 36.55 -29.98 -18.59
CA ASP A 91 37.00 -29.06 -17.55
C ASP A 91 38.30 -28.33 -17.93
N SER A 92 39.25 -29.03 -18.58
CA SER A 92 40.47 -28.39 -19.12
C SER A 92 40.18 -27.41 -20.27
N THR A 93 39.19 -27.71 -21.12
CA THR A 93 38.78 -26.80 -22.21
C THR A 93 38.00 -25.58 -21.69
N LEU A 94 37.26 -25.72 -20.59
CA LEU A 94 36.60 -24.60 -19.90
C LEU A 94 37.61 -23.75 -19.10
N ALA A 95 38.59 -24.37 -18.46
CA ALA A 95 39.66 -23.66 -17.75
C ALA A 95 40.53 -22.82 -18.70
N ASP A 96 40.87 -23.34 -19.88
CA ASP A 96 41.63 -22.60 -20.90
C ASP A 96 40.85 -21.42 -21.51
N ASN A 97 39.50 -21.50 -21.55
CA ASN A 97 38.66 -20.40 -21.99
C ASN A 97 38.35 -19.36 -20.90
N THR A 98 38.58 -19.70 -19.62
CA THR A 98 38.31 -18.79 -18.49
C THR A 98 39.53 -17.89 -18.19
N ILE A 99 40.73 -18.24 -18.67
CA ILE A 99 41.96 -17.48 -18.44
C ILE A 99 42.29 -16.62 -19.68
N LYS A 100 41.61 -15.47 -19.81
CA LYS A 100 42.07 -14.20 -20.41
C LYS A 100 40.90 -13.24 -20.60
N ILE A 101 40.26 -12.86 -19.49
CA ILE A 101 39.33 -11.72 -19.51
C ILE A 101 40.02 -10.55 -18.80
N GLY A 102 41.02 -9.99 -19.47
CA GLY A 102 41.55 -8.67 -19.16
C GLY A 102 40.70 -7.63 -19.89
N ASN A 103 40.25 -6.58 -19.20
CA ASN A 103 39.28 -5.58 -19.66
C ASN A 103 39.54 -4.90 -21.02
N THR A 104 40.73 -5.05 -21.61
CA THR A 104 41.08 -4.43 -22.90
C THR A 104 40.63 -5.29 -24.10
N ASP A 105 40.68 -6.62 -23.98
CA ASP A 105 40.45 -7.52 -25.12
C ASP A 105 38.95 -7.71 -25.43
N ILE A 106 38.06 -7.57 -24.44
CA ILE A 106 36.61 -7.65 -24.66
C ILE A 106 36.10 -6.49 -25.52
N ILE A 107 36.58 -5.27 -25.28
CA ILE A 107 36.11 -4.11 -26.04
C ILE A 107 36.56 -4.21 -27.49
N ASP A 108 37.78 -4.68 -27.74
CA ASP A 108 38.29 -4.85 -29.11
C ASP A 108 37.67 -6.08 -29.79
N TRP A 109 37.42 -7.17 -29.07
CA TRP A 109 36.67 -8.32 -29.59
C TRP A 109 35.20 -8.00 -29.91
N ILE A 110 34.52 -7.18 -29.09
CA ILE A 110 33.15 -6.70 -29.34
C ILE A 110 33.11 -5.80 -30.59
N LYS A 111 34.14 -4.95 -30.80
CA LYS A 111 34.26 -4.16 -32.04
C LYS A 111 34.47 -5.03 -33.28
N GLU A 112 35.22 -6.13 -33.14
CA GLU A 112 35.48 -7.08 -34.23
C GLU A 112 34.30 -8.04 -34.48
N ASN A 113 33.36 -8.17 -33.53
CA ASN A 113 32.20 -9.06 -33.62
C ASN A 113 30.88 -8.29 -33.38
N PRO A 114 30.46 -7.40 -34.31
CA PRO A 114 29.30 -6.52 -34.11
C PRO A 114 27.99 -7.27 -33.85
N ASN A 115 27.84 -8.50 -34.36
CA ASN A 115 26.66 -9.33 -34.10
C ASN A 115 26.55 -9.77 -32.61
N VAL A 116 27.69 -9.83 -31.90
CA VAL A 116 27.72 -10.12 -30.46
C VAL A 116 27.45 -8.85 -29.65
N ALA A 117 27.90 -7.69 -30.14
CA ALA A 117 27.51 -6.40 -29.58
C ALA A 117 25.99 -6.21 -29.63
N ASP A 118 25.36 -6.54 -30.76
CA ASP A 118 23.90 -6.55 -30.93
C ASP A 118 23.26 -7.59 -30.00
N GLY A 119 23.86 -8.77 -29.81
CA GLY A 119 23.40 -9.77 -28.84
C GLY A 119 23.46 -9.30 -27.38
N LEU A 120 24.49 -8.54 -27.01
CA LEU A 120 24.65 -7.96 -25.67
C LEU A 120 23.73 -6.76 -25.43
N ILE A 121 23.50 -5.94 -26.46
CA ILE A 121 22.48 -4.89 -26.47
C ILE A 121 21.10 -5.53 -26.32
N ASN A 122 20.80 -6.58 -27.09
CA ASN A 122 19.57 -7.34 -26.98
C ASN A 122 19.41 -8.02 -25.62
N LEU A 123 20.48 -8.51 -24.99
CA LEU A 123 20.43 -9.05 -23.64
C LEU A 123 20.16 -7.96 -22.60
N ARG A 124 20.81 -6.80 -22.72
CA ARG A 124 20.55 -5.63 -21.86
C ARG A 124 19.09 -5.18 -22.01
N ASP A 125 18.61 -5.08 -23.24
CA ASP A 125 17.24 -4.65 -23.53
C ASP A 125 16.23 -5.71 -23.09
N TRP A 126 16.53 -7.00 -23.27
CA TRP A 126 15.74 -8.12 -22.73
C TRP A 126 15.69 -8.12 -21.19
N MET A 127 16.81 -7.82 -20.52
CA MET A 127 16.90 -7.68 -19.06
C MET A 127 16.18 -6.42 -18.58
N ASN A 128 16.22 -5.33 -19.34
CA ASN A 128 15.48 -4.11 -19.04
C ASN A 128 13.97 -4.29 -19.23
N GLU A 129 13.56 -5.06 -20.25
CA GLU A 129 12.16 -5.40 -20.52
C GLU A 129 11.58 -6.38 -19.49
N ARG A 130 12.39 -7.33 -19.00
CA ARG A 130 11.94 -8.36 -18.06
C ARG A 130 12.28 -8.08 -16.60
N GLY A 131 13.13 -7.11 -16.31
CA GLY A 131 13.63 -6.82 -14.97
C GLY A 131 14.76 -7.75 -14.50
N ILE A 132 15.60 -7.25 -13.59
CA ILE A 132 16.71 -7.96 -12.96
C ILE A 132 16.17 -8.90 -11.88
N ASN A 133 16.46 -10.19 -11.99
CA ASN A 133 16.02 -11.20 -11.03
C ASN A 133 17.17 -11.61 -10.09
N VAL A 134 17.01 -11.37 -8.79
CA VAL A 134 18.05 -11.66 -7.77
C VAL A 134 18.41 -13.14 -7.62
N ARG A 135 17.57 -14.07 -8.11
CA ARG A 135 17.83 -15.51 -8.05
C ARG A 135 18.51 -16.06 -9.31
N GLN A 136 18.70 -15.25 -10.34
CA GLN A 136 19.41 -15.64 -11.55
C GLN A 136 20.90 -15.26 -11.46
N PRO A 137 21.77 -15.86 -12.29
CA PRO A 137 23.13 -15.37 -12.45
C PRO A 137 23.14 -13.87 -12.77
N PRO A 138 24.10 -13.10 -12.20
CA PRO A 138 25.22 -13.58 -11.40
C PRO A 138 24.90 -13.73 -9.89
N TYR A 139 23.76 -13.21 -9.42
CA TYR A 139 23.48 -13.01 -8.00
C TYR A 139 23.12 -14.30 -7.24
N LEU A 140 22.26 -15.16 -7.81
CA LEU A 140 21.92 -16.48 -7.25
C LEU A 140 21.52 -16.46 -5.75
N ALA A 141 20.66 -15.52 -5.35
CA ALA A 141 20.15 -15.42 -3.97
C ALA A 141 19.46 -16.74 -3.52
N PRO A 142 19.89 -17.37 -2.41
CA PRO A 142 19.30 -18.62 -1.90
C PRO A 142 17.79 -18.49 -1.60
N ALA A 143 17.42 -17.48 -0.81
CA ALA A 143 16.06 -17.16 -0.42
C ALA A 143 15.25 -18.34 0.17
N ASP A 144 15.91 -19.23 0.93
CA ASP A 144 15.29 -20.39 1.57
C ASP A 144 14.85 -20.11 3.01
N GLY A 145 15.03 -18.88 3.49
CA GLY A 145 14.68 -18.43 4.82
C GLY A 145 15.71 -18.74 5.90
N ASN A 146 16.83 -19.37 5.54
CA ASN A 146 17.97 -19.62 6.40
C ASN A 146 19.07 -18.58 6.17
N SER A 147 20.00 -18.50 7.12
CA SER A 147 21.20 -17.67 6.99
C SER A 147 22.19 -18.35 6.05
N HIS A 148 22.74 -17.57 5.12
CA HIS A 148 23.72 -17.99 4.15
C HIS A 148 24.81 -16.94 4.03
N LEU A 149 25.96 -17.18 4.67
CA LEU A 149 27.05 -16.21 4.68
C LEU A 149 27.84 -16.24 3.37
N LEU A 150 28.46 -15.13 2.97
CA LEU A 150 29.37 -15.12 1.81
C LEU A 150 30.51 -16.16 1.94
N SER A 151 30.99 -16.43 3.15
CA SER A 151 32.01 -17.47 3.42
C SER A 151 31.60 -18.89 3.02
N GLU A 152 30.31 -19.15 2.76
CA GLU A 152 29.84 -20.44 2.24
C GLU A 152 30.15 -20.59 0.74
N ARG A 153 30.34 -19.48 0.01
CA ARG A 153 30.56 -19.46 -1.44
C ARG A 153 31.93 -18.92 -1.86
N PHE A 154 32.53 -18.04 -1.06
CA PHE A 154 33.79 -17.36 -1.40
C PHE A 154 34.84 -17.58 -0.32
N ASN A 155 36.10 -17.73 -0.74
CA ASN A 155 37.22 -17.93 0.19
C ASN A 155 37.78 -16.59 0.68
N THR A 156 37.66 -15.54 -0.14
CA THR A 156 38.16 -14.20 0.19
C THR A 156 37.11 -13.13 -0.06
N LEU A 157 37.23 -12.00 0.64
CA LEU A 157 36.34 -10.87 0.45
C LEU A 157 36.50 -10.28 -0.96
N GLU A 158 37.73 -10.29 -1.49
CA GLU A 158 38.03 -9.82 -2.84
C GLU A 158 37.28 -10.63 -3.90
N GLU A 159 37.23 -11.96 -3.76
CA GLU A 159 36.45 -12.84 -4.64
C GLU A 159 34.95 -12.51 -4.57
N ALA A 160 34.41 -12.33 -3.35
CA ALA A 160 33.01 -11.97 -3.17
C ALA A 160 32.68 -10.61 -3.80
N GLN A 161 33.57 -9.63 -3.67
CA GLN A 161 33.41 -8.27 -4.19
C GLN A 161 33.40 -8.19 -5.72
N LEU A 162 33.95 -9.18 -6.43
CA LEU A 162 33.83 -9.27 -7.89
C LEU A 162 32.37 -9.45 -8.34
N ILE A 163 31.55 -10.13 -7.54
CA ILE A 163 30.12 -10.36 -7.83
C ILE A 163 29.24 -9.36 -7.07
N PHE A 164 29.61 -9.07 -5.82
CA PHE A 164 28.86 -8.20 -4.92
C PHE A 164 29.75 -7.05 -4.45
N PRO A 165 29.91 -5.97 -5.24
CA PRO A 165 30.75 -4.83 -4.86
C PRO A 165 30.37 -4.17 -3.52
N CYS A 166 29.13 -4.38 -3.05
CA CYS A 166 28.65 -3.91 -1.77
C CYS A 166 29.10 -4.74 -0.55
N ALA A 167 29.67 -5.94 -0.75
CA ALA A 167 30.14 -6.80 0.33
C ALA A 167 31.27 -6.11 1.12
N THR A 168 31.19 -6.13 2.44
CA THR A 168 32.27 -5.57 3.30
C THR A 168 32.89 -6.59 4.23
N ASP A 169 32.28 -7.76 4.40
CA ASP A 169 32.78 -8.84 5.25
C ASP A 169 32.22 -10.19 4.75
N LEU A 170 32.99 -11.28 4.87
CA LEU A 170 32.52 -12.62 4.48
C LEU A 170 31.37 -13.16 5.36
N SER A 171 31.08 -12.49 6.48
CA SER A 171 29.90 -12.74 7.33
C SER A 171 28.64 -11.99 6.87
N ASP A 172 28.67 -11.32 5.72
CA ASP A 172 27.49 -10.75 5.08
C ASP A 172 26.56 -11.84 4.54
N GLU A 173 25.24 -11.61 4.61
CA GLU A 173 24.26 -12.53 4.04
C GLU A 173 24.30 -12.47 2.50
N LEU A 174 24.37 -13.64 1.85
CA LEU A 174 24.29 -13.80 0.41
C LEU A 174 23.02 -13.16 -0.17
N ASP A 175 21.88 -13.34 0.50
CA ASP A 175 20.61 -12.73 0.11
C ASP A 175 20.67 -11.18 0.16
N TRP A 176 21.29 -10.60 1.20
CA TRP A 176 21.47 -9.15 1.30
C TRP A 176 22.38 -8.63 0.19
N CYS A 177 23.54 -9.27 -0.02
CA CYS A 177 24.48 -8.92 -1.08
C CYS A 177 23.83 -8.95 -2.47
N ALA A 178 23.03 -9.99 -2.75
CA ALA A 178 22.30 -10.12 -3.99
C ALA A 178 21.25 -9.02 -4.20
N LEU A 179 20.43 -8.73 -3.18
CA LEU A 179 19.43 -7.67 -3.23
C LEU A 179 20.08 -6.29 -3.45
N GLN A 180 21.14 -6.00 -2.68
CA GLN A 180 21.83 -4.71 -2.76
C GLN A 180 22.52 -4.53 -4.12
N ALA A 181 23.32 -5.51 -4.56
CA ALA A 181 24.02 -5.44 -5.84
C ALA A 181 23.06 -5.31 -7.04
N ALA A 182 21.94 -6.02 -7.03
CA ALA A 182 20.91 -5.89 -8.07
C ALA A 182 20.20 -4.53 -8.03
N THR A 183 19.96 -3.98 -6.84
CA THR A 183 19.39 -2.63 -6.68
C THR A 183 20.34 -1.56 -7.22
N ASP A 184 21.63 -1.67 -6.89
CA ASP A 184 22.66 -0.76 -7.41
C ASP A 184 22.78 -0.85 -8.92
N TYR A 185 22.66 -2.05 -9.51
CA TYR A 185 22.63 -2.21 -10.96
C TYR A 185 21.44 -1.47 -11.60
N VAL A 186 20.22 -1.71 -11.12
CA VAL A 186 19.00 -1.08 -11.66
C VAL A 186 19.03 0.43 -11.46
N ARG A 187 19.56 0.90 -10.34
CA ARG A 187 19.74 2.32 -10.08
C ARG A 187 20.65 3.00 -11.12
N ILE A 188 21.77 2.35 -11.46
CA ILE A 188 22.76 2.91 -12.41
C ILE A 188 22.24 2.82 -13.85
N ASN A 189 21.61 1.71 -14.22
CA ASN A 189 21.27 1.40 -15.61
C ASN A 189 19.80 1.67 -15.97
N GLY A 190 18.96 1.99 -14.99
CA GLY A 190 17.51 1.99 -15.12
C GLY A 190 16.92 0.57 -15.07
N GLY A 191 15.59 0.50 -15.19
CA GLY A 191 14.84 -0.75 -15.25
C GLY A 191 14.14 -1.12 -13.94
N GLN A 192 13.90 -2.41 -13.76
CA GLN A 192 13.13 -2.95 -12.64
C GLN A 192 13.92 -4.05 -11.94
N LEU A 193 13.88 -4.07 -10.61
CA LEU A 193 14.31 -5.18 -9.78
C LEU A 193 13.11 -6.10 -9.49
N ILE A 194 13.25 -7.37 -9.87
CA ILE A 194 12.32 -8.44 -9.54
C ILE A 194 12.87 -9.24 -8.37
N VAL A 195 12.07 -9.35 -7.33
CA VAL A 195 12.35 -10.22 -6.18
C VAL A 195 11.38 -11.40 -6.24
N PRO A 196 11.79 -12.60 -6.69
CA PRO A 196 10.89 -13.74 -6.78
C PRO A 196 10.32 -14.19 -5.44
N TYR A 197 9.07 -14.64 -5.45
CA TYR A 197 8.53 -15.37 -4.30
C TYR A 197 9.30 -16.67 -4.06
N THR A 198 9.58 -16.93 -2.78
CA THR A 198 10.08 -18.20 -2.27
C THR A 198 9.37 -18.53 -0.96
N PHE A 199 9.22 -19.82 -0.65
CA PHE A 199 8.58 -20.25 0.61
C PHE A 199 9.36 -19.75 1.84
N GLY A 200 10.68 -19.66 1.73
CA GLY A 200 11.58 -19.31 2.82
C GLY A 200 11.73 -17.82 3.07
N GLY A 201 11.86 -17.03 2.00
CA GLY A 201 12.21 -15.61 2.05
C GLY A 201 13.72 -15.35 2.10
N TYR A 202 14.08 -14.09 1.96
CA TYR A 202 15.45 -13.59 1.89
C TYR A 202 15.92 -13.12 3.26
N VAL A 203 17.06 -13.61 3.75
CA VAL A 203 17.60 -13.21 5.08
C VAL A 203 18.63 -12.08 4.93
N ILE A 204 18.46 -10.99 5.66
CA ILE A 204 19.38 -9.85 5.60
C ILE A 204 19.96 -9.51 6.99
N ASN A 205 21.26 -9.24 7.06
CA ASN A 205 21.95 -8.80 8.29
C ASN A 205 22.33 -7.31 8.28
N LYS A 206 22.10 -6.63 7.16
CA LYS A 206 22.41 -5.22 6.92
C LYS A 206 21.23 -4.52 6.24
N THR A 207 21.26 -3.19 6.25
CA THR A 207 20.26 -2.37 5.57
C THR A 207 20.34 -2.58 4.07
N TRP A 208 19.20 -2.90 3.44
CA TRP A 208 19.03 -2.85 2.00
C TRP A 208 18.68 -1.41 1.59
N THR A 209 19.48 -0.82 0.72
CA THR A 209 19.42 0.61 0.40
C THR A 209 19.06 0.89 -1.05
N ALA A 210 18.21 1.89 -1.25
CA ALA A 210 17.89 2.50 -2.55
C ALA A 210 18.08 4.02 -2.46
N GLN A 211 19.32 4.50 -2.62
CA GLN A 211 19.67 5.92 -2.47
C GLN A 211 19.88 6.61 -3.82
N TYR A 212 19.36 7.83 -3.97
CA TYR A 212 19.50 8.67 -5.16
C TYR A 212 20.26 9.97 -4.82
N PRO A 213 21.46 10.16 -5.34
CA PRO A 213 22.02 11.49 -5.50
C PRO A 213 21.39 12.15 -6.75
N ASP A 214 20.37 12.99 -6.51
CA ASP A 214 19.81 14.10 -7.31
C ASP A 214 19.66 14.05 -8.85
N SER A 215 19.97 12.96 -9.57
CA SER A 215 19.87 12.92 -11.04
C SER A 215 19.72 11.53 -11.69
N GLN A 216 19.37 10.49 -10.93
CA GLN A 216 19.32 9.11 -11.44
C GLN A 216 17.90 8.61 -11.77
N SER A 217 17.83 7.60 -12.63
CA SER A 217 16.61 6.95 -13.09
C SER A 217 15.75 6.42 -11.94
N PRO A 218 14.41 6.45 -12.04
CA PRO A 218 13.53 5.83 -11.06
C PRO A 218 13.87 4.35 -10.88
N VAL A 219 13.80 3.83 -9.65
CA VAL A 219 13.99 2.39 -9.36
C VAL A 219 12.63 1.81 -9.06
N THR A 220 12.32 0.74 -9.76
CA THR A 220 11.11 -0.04 -9.51
C THR A 220 11.51 -1.38 -8.89
N ILE A 221 11.07 -1.64 -7.67
CA ILE A 221 11.33 -2.87 -6.93
C ILE A 221 9.99 -3.58 -6.75
N ILE A 222 9.84 -4.76 -7.35
CA ILE A 222 8.59 -5.52 -7.28
C ILE A 222 8.86 -6.93 -6.83
N GLY A 223 8.16 -7.34 -5.77
CA GLY A 223 8.03 -8.74 -5.44
C GLY A 223 7.20 -9.47 -6.49
N ASN A 224 7.77 -10.48 -7.14
CA ASN A 224 7.04 -11.33 -8.07
C ASN A 224 6.31 -12.41 -7.29
N CYS A 225 5.19 -12.01 -6.70
CA CYS A 225 4.21 -12.90 -6.12
C CYS A 225 2.84 -12.60 -6.73
N GLY A 226 1.94 -13.58 -6.74
CA GLY A 226 0.54 -13.30 -7.03
C GLY A 226 0.04 -12.21 -6.08
N LYS A 227 -0.95 -11.42 -6.51
CA LYS A 227 -1.72 -10.55 -5.59
C LYS A 227 -2.43 -11.47 -4.59
N GLY A 228 -1.71 -11.92 -3.57
CA GLY A 228 -2.28 -12.69 -2.48
C GLY A 228 -3.40 -11.86 -1.87
N SER A 229 -4.46 -12.54 -1.41
CA SER A 229 -5.41 -11.88 -0.51
C SER A 229 -4.63 -11.17 0.60
N LEU A 230 -5.06 -9.96 0.98
CA LEU A 230 -4.45 -9.15 2.06
C LEU A 230 -4.23 -9.96 3.35
N PHE A 231 -5.02 -11.01 3.53
CA PHE A 231 -5.00 -11.89 4.70
C PHE A 231 -4.26 -13.21 4.47
N ASN A 232 -3.98 -13.61 3.23
CA ASN A 232 -3.32 -14.89 2.92
C ASN A 232 -1.83 -14.70 2.61
N GLN A 233 -1.01 -14.79 3.66
CA GLN A 233 0.44 -14.63 3.65
C GLN A 233 1.22 -15.72 2.89
N LYS A 234 0.55 -16.73 2.34
CA LYS A 234 1.24 -17.93 1.81
C LYS A 234 2.07 -17.63 0.58
N ASN A 235 1.75 -16.61 -0.21
CA ASN A 235 2.40 -16.33 -1.49
C ASN A 235 2.84 -14.86 -1.59
N ILE A 236 3.64 -14.36 -0.64
CA ILE A 236 4.24 -13.01 -0.72
C ILE A 236 5.74 -13.11 -0.49
N VAL A 237 6.51 -12.32 -1.22
CA VAL A 237 7.96 -12.20 -1.05
C VAL A 237 8.26 -11.74 0.37
N LYS A 238 9.09 -12.49 1.10
CA LYS A 238 9.48 -12.14 2.47
C LYS A 238 10.94 -11.74 2.52
N ILE A 239 11.20 -10.55 3.04
CA ILE A 239 12.53 -10.12 3.48
C ILE A 239 12.56 -10.24 4.99
N LYS A 240 13.49 -11.01 5.54
CA LYS A 240 13.59 -11.35 6.97
C LYS A 240 14.84 -10.72 7.55
N ARG A 241 14.69 -10.00 8.65
CA ARG A 241 15.84 -9.51 9.42
C ARG A 241 16.50 -10.67 10.13
N LYS A 242 17.82 -10.84 10.00
CA LYS A 242 18.57 -11.81 10.81
C LYS A 242 18.41 -11.49 12.30
N THR A 243 18.04 -12.50 13.08
CA THR A 243 17.86 -12.36 14.54
C THR A 243 19.12 -11.79 15.19
N GLY A 244 18.94 -10.84 16.11
CA GLY A 244 20.03 -10.19 16.83
C GLY A 244 20.69 -9.01 16.09
N THR A 245 20.25 -8.70 14.87
CA THR A 245 20.66 -7.46 14.19
C THR A 245 19.67 -6.33 14.50
N ASN A 246 20.17 -5.10 14.66
CA ASN A 246 19.35 -3.90 14.84
C ASN A 246 19.40 -2.99 13.60
N ALA A 247 19.75 -3.54 12.45
CA ALA A 247 19.78 -2.78 11.21
C ALA A 247 18.35 -2.43 10.74
N THR A 248 18.19 -1.24 10.18
CA THR A 248 17.01 -0.94 9.36
C THR A 248 16.92 -1.97 8.24
N MET A 249 15.73 -2.47 7.89
CA MET A 249 15.63 -3.50 6.84
C MET A 249 15.77 -2.87 5.45
N PHE A 250 15.01 -1.82 5.19
CA PHE A 250 15.01 -1.09 3.93
C PHE A 250 15.10 0.42 4.17
N TYR A 251 16.03 1.07 3.47
CA TYR A 251 16.19 2.52 3.50
C TYR A 251 16.22 3.06 2.07
N ALA A 252 15.29 3.95 1.74
CA ALA A 252 15.36 4.69 0.50
C ALA A 252 15.51 6.19 0.75
N LEU A 253 16.28 6.83 -0.13
CA LEU A 253 16.51 8.26 -0.10
C LEU A 253 16.37 8.82 -1.52
N GLY A 254 15.38 9.66 -1.76
CA GLY A 254 15.22 10.42 -3.01
C GLY A 254 14.00 10.04 -3.85
N GLN A 255 14.02 10.46 -5.11
CA GLN A 255 12.83 10.57 -5.97
C GLN A 255 12.56 9.32 -6.81
N GLY A 256 11.31 9.13 -7.24
CA GLY A 256 10.97 8.15 -8.28
C GLY A 256 11.05 6.68 -7.87
N LEU A 257 10.94 6.38 -6.57
CA LEU A 257 10.91 5.00 -6.09
C LEU A 257 9.53 4.39 -6.30
N THR A 258 9.49 3.17 -6.86
CA THR A 258 8.35 2.26 -6.73
C THR A 258 8.73 1.04 -5.91
N LEU A 259 7.98 0.74 -4.85
CA LEU A 259 8.16 -0.47 -4.02
C LEU A 259 6.84 -1.22 -3.91
N ALA A 260 6.78 -2.47 -4.37
CA ALA A 260 5.54 -3.23 -4.35
C ALA A 260 5.68 -4.72 -4.04
N ASN A 261 4.60 -5.31 -3.49
CA ASN A 261 4.43 -6.75 -3.28
C ASN A 261 5.50 -7.42 -2.39
N ILE A 262 5.93 -6.73 -1.34
CA ILE A 262 6.99 -7.21 -0.44
C ILE A 262 6.50 -7.20 1.01
N THR A 263 6.81 -8.27 1.74
CA THR A 263 6.65 -8.34 3.20
C THR A 263 8.00 -8.26 3.89
N PHE A 264 8.17 -7.32 4.80
CA PHE A 264 9.31 -7.23 5.71
C PHE A 264 8.96 -7.87 7.05
N GLN A 265 9.77 -8.82 7.51
CA GLN A 265 9.61 -9.49 8.80
C GLN A 265 10.72 -9.05 9.76
N GLY A 266 10.35 -8.25 10.77
CA GLY A 266 11.28 -7.56 11.65
C GLY A 266 11.90 -8.40 12.77
N ASN A 267 11.39 -9.62 13.00
CA ASN A 267 11.84 -10.57 14.03
C ASN A 267 11.97 -9.95 15.44
N GLU A 268 10.96 -9.13 15.79
CA GLU A 268 10.77 -8.44 17.05
C GLU A 268 11.93 -7.55 17.52
N GLN A 269 12.76 -7.06 16.59
CA GLN A 269 13.87 -6.15 16.90
C GLN A 269 13.40 -4.69 16.98
N ILE A 270 14.08 -3.89 17.81
CA ILE A 270 13.79 -2.46 18.03
C ILE A 270 14.59 -1.64 17.02
N ALA A 271 14.27 -1.82 15.74
CA ALA A 271 14.84 -1.05 14.64
C ALA A 271 13.76 -0.84 13.58
N ASN A 272 13.84 0.26 12.83
CA ASN A 272 12.86 0.56 11.79
C ASN A 272 12.89 -0.51 10.69
N ALA A 273 11.73 -0.89 10.15
CA ALA A 273 11.71 -1.82 9.03
C ALA A 273 11.96 -1.04 7.72
N VAL A 274 11.07 -0.12 7.39
CA VAL A 274 11.12 0.66 6.15
C VAL A 274 11.28 2.14 6.49
N ILE A 275 12.33 2.75 6.00
CA ILE A 275 12.55 4.20 6.04
C ILE A 275 12.53 4.73 4.61
N ILE A 276 11.70 5.74 4.35
CA ILE A 276 11.76 6.51 3.10
C ILE A 276 11.95 7.98 3.43
N ASP A 277 13.08 8.52 2.99
CA ASP A 277 13.37 9.95 3.06
C ASP A 277 13.35 10.59 1.67
N ARG A 278 12.77 11.78 1.56
CA ARG A 278 12.69 12.56 0.30
C ARG A 278 12.01 11.84 -0.85
N GLY A 279 10.99 11.05 -0.56
CA GLY A 279 10.20 10.34 -1.56
C GLY A 279 9.34 11.26 -2.40
N PHE A 280 9.93 11.92 -3.41
CA PHE A 280 9.18 12.63 -4.45
C PHE A 280 8.61 11.63 -5.45
N GLU A 281 7.30 11.70 -5.71
CA GLU A 281 6.57 10.77 -6.60
C GLU A 281 6.74 9.29 -6.21
N LEU A 282 6.96 9.03 -4.92
CA LEU A 282 7.01 7.69 -4.36
C LEU A 282 5.70 6.94 -4.64
N LYS A 283 5.81 5.71 -5.13
CA LYS A 283 4.70 4.75 -5.22
C LYS A 283 5.01 3.55 -4.35
N MET A 284 4.18 3.29 -3.35
CA MET A 284 4.32 2.09 -2.54
C MET A 284 2.98 1.36 -2.49
N ASP A 285 2.93 0.08 -2.87
CA ASP A 285 1.67 -0.66 -2.93
C ASP A 285 1.84 -2.13 -2.57
N ASN A 286 0.88 -2.68 -1.82
CA ASN A 286 0.94 -4.05 -1.30
C ASN A 286 2.26 -4.36 -0.57
N VAL A 287 2.72 -3.42 0.26
CA VAL A 287 3.90 -3.60 1.12
C VAL A 287 3.43 -3.88 2.53
N ARG A 288 3.97 -4.93 3.15
CA ARG A 288 3.63 -5.32 4.52
C ARG A 288 4.86 -5.31 5.41
N VAL A 289 4.68 -4.98 6.67
CA VAL A 289 5.68 -5.15 7.72
C VAL A 289 5.03 -5.90 8.88
N ILE A 290 5.67 -6.97 9.34
CA ILE A 290 5.21 -7.78 10.47
C ILE A 290 6.28 -7.89 11.54
N ASP A 291 5.83 -8.01 12.80
CA ASP A 291 6.65 -8.37 13.95
C ASP A 291 7.90 -7.49 14.09
N ASN A 292 7.74 -6.17 14.00
CA ASN A 292 8.83 -5.20 14.10
C ASN A 292 8.61 -4.26 15.29
N LYS A 293 9.45 -4.29 16.34
CA LYS A 293 9.25 -3.38 17.49
C LYS A 293 9.59 -1.92 17.16
N GLY A 294 10.43 -1.64 16.18
CA GLY A 294 10.62 -0.26 15.69
C GLY A 294 9.44 0.23 14.83
N CYS A 295 9.60 1.38 14.18
CA CYS A 295 8.63 1.86 13.19
C CYS A 295 8.57 0.86 12.03
N ALA A 296 7.35 0.49 11.63
CA ALA A 296 7.12 -0.31 10.44
C ALA A 296 7.46 0.53 9.20
N TYR A 297 6.84 1.71 9.13
CA TYR A 297 7.13 2.72 8.14
C TYR A 297 7.50 4.03 8.82
N ASP A 298 8.61 4.60 8.39
CA ASP A 298 9.11 5.88 8.84
C ASP A 298 9.33 6.76 7.62
N PHE A 299 8.39 7.66 7.39
CA PHE A 299 8.35 8.54 6.23
C PHE A 299 8.76 9.95 6.61
N SER A 300 9.75 10.47 5.89
CA SER A 300 10.16 11.87 5.99
C SER A 300 10.23 12.51 4.60
N ASN A 301 9.88 13.80 4.54
CA ASN A 301 10.05 14.62 3.35
C ASN A 301 9.38 14.06 2.09
N LEU A 302 8.21 13.43 2.23
CA LEU A 302 7.49 12.87 1.08
C LEU A 302 6.81 13.99 0.28
N SER A 303 6.87 13.92 -1.05
CA SER A 303 6.22 14.93 -1.89
C SER A 303 5.52 14.27 -3.07
N ASN A 304 4.24 14.56 -3.27
CA ASN A 304 3.43 13.90 -4.31
C ASN A 304 3.48 12.36 -4.22
N ALA A 305 3.63 11.83 -3.00
CA ALA A 305 3.75 10.40 -2.76
C ALA A 305 2.37 9.74 -2.70
N ARG A 306 2.27 8.53 -3.26
CA ARG A 306 1.08 7.69 -3.20
C ARG A 306 1.40 6.35 -2.57
N ILE A 307 0.82 6.13 -1.41
CA ILE A 307 0.97 4.92 -0.61
C ILE A 307 -0.35 4.17 -0.71
N GLY A 308 -0.38 3.14 -1.54
CA GLY A 308 -1.51 2.22 -1.66
C GLY A 308 -1.57 1.25 -0.50
N THR A 309 -1.96 0.03 -0.81
CA THR A 309 -2.36 -0.98 0.18
C THR A 309 -1.17 -1.39 1.04
N CYS A 310 -1.01 -0.79 2.21
CA CYS A 310 0.14 -1.04 3.08
C CYS A 310 -0.32 -1.51 4.45
N HIS A 311 0.44 -2.44 5.05
CA HIS A 311 0.02 -3.10 6.28
C HIS A 311 1.17 -3.17 7.29
N ALA A 312 1.03 -2.51 8.43
CA ALA A 312 1.89 -2.69 9.60
C ALA A 312 1.20 -3.55 10.66
N ASP A 313 1.81 -4.66 11.07
CA ASP A 313 1.16 -5.63 11.96
C ASP A 313 2.10 -6.11 13.07
N ARG A 314 1.65 -6.02 14.32
CA ARG A 314 2.50 -6.22 15.51
C ARG A 314 3.74 -5.33 15.43
N CYS A 315 3.52 -4.06 15.09
CA CYS A 315 4.57 -3.06 14.91
C CYS A 315 4.58 -1.97 16.00
N GLY A 316 5.69 -1.23 16.09
CA GLY A 316 5.88 -0.18 17.08
C GLY A 316 6.21 -0.71 18.47
N TYR A 317 6.47 0.24 19.39
CA TYR A 317 6.89 -0.01 20.75
C TYR A 317 6.60 1.20 21.65
N ASP A 318 5.93 1.00 22.77
CA ASP A 318 5.67 2.06 23.75
C ASP A 318 6.97 2.49 24.46
N GLY A 319 7.84 1.52 24.79
CA GLY A 319 9.12 1.76 25.46
C GLY A 319 9.05 2.38 26.86
N GLY A 320 7.86 2.73 27.35
CA GLY A 320 7.62 3.31 28.68
C GLY A 320 8.04 4.77 28.82
N THR A 321 8.84 5.31 27.90
CA THR A 321 9.30 6.72 27.88
C THR A 321 9.20 7.28 26.46
N ASP A 322 9.12 8.60 26.30
CA ASP A 322 9.02 9.22 24.97
C ASP A 322 10.27 8.99 24.10
N ALA A 323 11.46 8.89 24.70
CA ALA A 323 12.71 8.66 23.98
C ALA A 323 12.84 7.24 23.41
N THR A 324 12.11 6.29 23.98
CA THR A 324 12.11 4.87 23.58
C THR A 324 10.82 4.48 22.85
N HIS A 325 9.96 5.45 22.58
CA HIS A 325 8.68 5.25 21.92
C HIS A 325 8.83 5.25 20.40
N PHE A 326 8.34 4.21 19.75
CA PHE A 326 8.25 4.08 18.29
C PHE A 326 6.78 3.87 17.89
N PRO A 327 6.15 4.80 17.15
CA PRO A 327 4.86 4.52 16.55
C PRO A 327 5.02 3.39 15.50
N ALA A 328 3.95 2.64 15.21
CA ALA A 328 4.01 1.64 14.13
C ALA A 328 4.21 2.32 12.77
N VAL A 329 3.59 3.48 12.54
CA VAL A 329 3.77 4.30 11.35
C VAL A 329 4.05 5.75 11.76
N ARG A 330 5.11 6.33 11.19
CA ARG A 330 5.46 7.73 11.35
C ARG A 330 5.49 8.43 10.01
N LEU A 331 4.86 9.61 9.95
CA LEU A 331 4.98 10.56 8.86
C LEU A 331 5.38 11.92 9.42
N GLY A 332 6.49 12.48 8.98
CA GLY A 332 7.00 13.77 9.45
C GLY A 332 8.04 13.63 10.56
N GLY A 333 8.93 14.61 10.64
CA GLY A 333 10.14 14.56 11.44
C GLY A 333 11.39 14.29 10.58
N LYS A 334 12.49 14.93 10.96
CA LYS A 334 13.81 14.84 10.35
C LYS A 334 14.48 13.54 10.75
N ILE A 335 14.82 12.68 9.79
CA ILE A 335 15.71 11.53 10.04
C ILE A 335 17.18 11.98 10.03
N VAL A 336 17.52 13.05 9.29
CA VAL A 336 18.90 13.53 9.10
C VAL A 336 19.00 15.07 9.07
N GLU A 337 20.03 15.65 9.70
CA GLU A 337 20.31 17.09 9.89
C GLU A 337 20.33 18.00 8.62
N GLN A 338 19.20 18.22 7.91
CA GLN A 338 19.08 19.21 6.83
C GLN A 338 18.08 20.36 7.06
N SER A 339 18.11 21.34 6.15
CA SER A 339 17.37 22.60 6.17
C SER A 339 15.85 22.39 6.17
N ALA A 340 15.10 23.39 6.65
CA ALA A 340 13.63 23.42 6.70
C ALA A 340 12.93 23.39 5.32
N GLU A 341 13.66 23.12 4.24
CA GLU A 341 13.19 23.20 2.85
C GLU A 341 12.43 21.94 2.40
N HIS A 342 12.48 20.88 3.19
CA HIS A 342 11.83 19.62 2.86
C HIS A 342 10.76 19.32 3.91
N ILE A 343 9.49 19.52 3.54
CA ILE A 343 8.32 19.20 4.35
C ILE A 343 7.54 18.14 3.58
N SER A 344 6.93 17.19 4.30
CA SER A 344 6.06 16.23 3.61
C SER A 344 4.81 16.94 3.08
N ASN A 345 4.55 16.90 1.78
CA ASN A 345 3.42 17.58 1.16
C ASN A 345 2.68 16.72 0.12
N THR A 346 1.36 16.90 0.02
CA THR A 346 0.52 16.25 -0.99
C THR A 346 0.73 14.73 -1.00
N VAL A 347 0.52 14.10 0.16
CA VAL A 347 0.70 12.66 0.34
C VAL A 347 -0.65 11.98 0.47
N LEU A 348 -0.86 10.94 -0.34
CA LEU A 348 -2.07 10.14 -0.33
C LEU A 348 -1.79 8.73 0.20
N PHE A 349 -2.53 8.33 1.23
CA PHE A 349 -2.58 6.95 1.73
C PHE A 349 -3.94 6.33 1.36
N ASP A 350 -3.92 5.28 0.55
CA ASP A 350 -5.09 4.48 0.18
C ASP A 350 -5.00 3.11 0.87
N PHE A 351 -5.90 2.83 1.82
CA PHE A 351 -5.94 1.54 2.56
C PHE A 351 -4.70 1.23 3.41
N LEU A 352 -4.20 2.21 4.16
CA LEU A 352 -3.23 1.95 5.22
C LEU A 352 -3.89 1.16 6.36
N THR A 353 -3.39 -0.05 6.62
CA THR A 353 -3.85 -0.92 7.70
C THR A 353 -2.79 -1.05 8.78
N ILE A 354 -3.16 -0.84 10.04
CA ILE A 354 -2.28 -0.98 11.20
C ILE A 354 -2.96 -1.86 12.24
N GLU A 355 -2.45 -3.07 12.44
CA GLU A 355 -3.02 -4.06 13.36
C GLU A 355 -2.06 -4.34 14.52
N ARG A 356 -2.61 -4.60 15.71
CA ARG A 356 -1.87 -5.08 16.90
C ARG A 356 -0.68 -4.19 17.25
N SER A 357 -0.77 -2.87 17.08
CA SER A 357 0.35 -1.97 17.39
C SER A 357 0.67 -1.98 18.89
N ARG A 358 1.96 -2.11 19.26
CA ARG A 358 2.40 -2.19 20.67
C ARG A 358 2.50 -0.82 21.38
N GLY A 359 1.94 0.21 20.77
CA GLY A 359 2.03 1.62 21.17
C GLY A 359 1.13 2.46 20.26
N THR A 360 1.48 3.73 20.07
CA THR A 360 0.91 4.59 19.02
C THR A 360 0.94 3.85 17.67
N ALA A 361 -0.21 3.73 17.01
CA ALA A 361 -0.31 3.13 15.69
C ALA A 361 0.22 4.09 14.62
N LEU A 362 -0.28 5.34 14.62
CA LEU A 362 0.06 6.34 13.61
C LEU A 362 0.44 7.66 14.27
N ALA A 363 1.60 8.20 13.91
CA ALA A 363 2.04 9.55 14.28
C ALA A 363 2.28 10.38 13.01
N VAL A 364 1.64 11.56 12.93
CA VAL A 364 1.77 12.50 11.81
C VAL A 364 2.28 13.84 12.33
N ALA A 365 3.47 14.26 11.90
CA ALA A 365 4.09 15.55 12.24
C ALA A 365 4.17 15.81 13.76
N VAL A 366 4.45 14.77 14.55
CA VAL A 366 4.48 14.84 16.02
C VAL A 366 5.89 15.25 16.49
N GLY A 367 5.97 16.34 17.25
CA GLY A 367 7.23 16.83 17.80
C GLY A 367 7.21 18.34 18.01
N ALA A 368 8.10 18.82 18.87
CA ALA A 368 8.23 20.26 19.16
C ALA A 368 9.09 21.01 18.13
N GLY A 369 10.00 20.31 17.42
CA GLY A 369 10.91 20.93 16.46
C GLY A 369 10.26 21.29 15.12
N ASP A 370 10.88 22.21 14.40
CA ASP A 370 10.42 22.72 13.10
C ASP A 370 10.36 21.63 12.01
N GLU A 371 11.07 20.52 12.22
CA GLU A 371 11.04 19.35 11.33
C GLU A 371 9.75 18.53 11.42
N ALA A 372 8.97 18.71 12.47
CA ALA A 372 7.76 17.94 12.72
C ALA A 372 6.57 18.60 12.01
N VAL A 373 6.67 18.85 10.70
CA VAL A 373 5.64 19.49 9.88
C VAL A 373 5.20 18.60 8.72
N ALA A 374 3.91 18.60 8.39
CA ALA A 374 3.36 17.97 7.20
C ALA A 374 2.15 18.74 6.64
N GLU A 375 1.94 18.67 5.32
CA GLU A 375 0.92 19.46 4.62
C GLU A 375 0.13 18.63 3.61
N PHE A 376 -1.18 18.87 3.52
CA PHE A 376 -2.05 18.24 2.51
C PHE A 376 -1.97 16.71 2.50
N ILE A 377 -2.08 16.11 3.69
CA ILE A 377 -2.04 14.66 3.86
C ILE A 377 -3.47 14.12 3.83
N THR A 378 -3.71 13.06 3.04
CA THR A 378 -5.01 12.40 2.97
C THR A 378 -4.86 10.92 3.27
N PHE A 379 -5.71 10.41 4.16
CA PHE A 379 -5.85 8.99 4.44
C PHE A 379 -7.25 8.53 4.01
N ASN A 380 -7.32 7.71 2.97
CA ASN A 380 -8.52 7.04 2.52
C ASN A 380 -8.61 5.66 3.16
N MET A 381 -9.70 5.42 3.89
CA MET A 381 -10.00 4.13 4.51
C MET A 381 -8.88 3.64 5.43
N LEU A 382 -8.35 4.56 6.26
CA LEU A 382 -7.40 4.22 7.31
C LEU A 382 -8.01 3.15 8.22
N HIS A 383 -7.37 1.99 8.35
CA HIS A 383 -7.77 0.93 9.26
C HIS A 383 -6.74 0.84 10.38
N VAL A 384 -7.16 1.05 11.62
CA VAL A 384 -6.32 0.89 12.81
C VAL A 384 -7.04 0.04 13.83
N GLU A 385 -6.44 -1.07 14.22
CA GLU A 385 -6.94 -1.94 15.27
C GLU A 385 -5.80 -2.28 16.24
N GLN A 386 -5.91 -1.82 17.49
CA GLN A 386 -4.87 -2.10 18.51
C GLN A 386 -5.07 -3.43 19.23
N THR A 387 -6.20 -4.12 19.04
CA THR A 387 -6.53 -5.35 19.78
C THR A 387 -5.59 -6.49 19.44
N ILE A 388 -5.40 -7.43 20.37
CA ILE A 388 -4.71 -8.69 20.13
C ILE A 388 -5.79 -9.77 20.00
N ASP A 389 -5.63 -10.70 19.05
CA ASP A 389 -6.61 -11.76 18.74
C ASP A 389 -6.94 -12.69 19.92
N ASN A 390 -6.14 -12.69 20.99
CA ASN A 390 -6.37 -13.50 22.17
C ASN A 390 -7.19 -12.73 23.23
N THR A 391 -8.19 -13.41 23.77
CA THR A 391 -9.16 -12.88 24.75
C THR A 391 -8.56 -12.43 26.09
N ASP A 392 -7.26 -12.66 26.28
CA ASP A 392 -6.49 -12.32 27.47
C ASP A 392 -5.65 -11.08 27.15
N MET A 393 -6.34 -9.95 27.27
CA MET A 393 -5.77 -8.62 27.22
C MET A 393 -4.58 -8.49 28.18
N VAL A 394 -3.40 -8.29 27.62
CA VAL A 394 -2.26 -7.84 28.41
C VAL A 394 -1.60 -6.69 27.66
N ASP A 395 -1.75 -5.50 28.25
CA ASP A 395 -1.03 -4.26 27.93
C ASP A 395 -1.38 -3.54 26.62
N PHE A 396 -2.64 -3.06 26.53
CA PHE A 396 -2.87 -1.87 25.70
C PHE A 396 -2.01 -0.72 26.21
N SER A 397 -1.25 -0.11 25.30
CA SER A 397 -0.51 1.10 25.61
C SER A 397 -1.49 2.19 26.10
N PRO A 398 -1.17 2.91 27.19
CA PRO A 398 -1.95 4.06 27.62
C PRO A 398 -1.77 5.27 26.70
N ARG A 399 -0.86 5.20 25.72
CA ARG A 399 -0.65 6.26 24.74
C ARG A 399 -1.81 6.38 23.78
N GLN A 400 -1.85 7.52 23.12
CA GLN A 400 -2.76 7.78 22.01
C GLN A 400 -2.51 6.80 20.85
N VAL A 401 -3.57 6.32 20.21
CA VAL A 401 -3.49 5.37 19.09
C VAL A 401 -3.10 6.09 17.80
N VAL A 402 -3.79 7.18 17.49
CA VAL A 402 -3.44 8.09 16.39
C VAL A 402 -3.07 9.45 16.96
N HIS A 403 -1.92 9.99 16.57
CA HIS A 403 -1.40 11.27 17.02
C HIS A 403 -1.10 12.19 15.84
N ILE A 404 -1.79 13.32 15.75
CA ILE A 404 -1.60 14.32 14.70
C ILE A 404 -1.06 15.59 15.33
N GLY A 405 0.07 16.04 14.81
CA GLY A 405 0.86 17.16 15.30
C GLY A 405 0.77 18.42 14.46
N ASN A 406 1.91 19.02 14.11
CA ASN A 406 1.99 20.29 13.40
C ASN A 406 1.69 20.09 11.91
N VAL A 407 0.40 20.04 11.58
CA VAL A 407 -0.06 19.85 10.21
C VAL A 407 -0.71 21.10 9.66
N ARG A 408 -0.61 21.34 8.36
CA ARG A 408 -1.45 22.33 7.66
C ARG A 408 -2.82 21.75 7.34
N SER A 409 -2.86 20.54 6.78
CA SER A 409 -4.10 19.81 6.52
C SER A 409 -3.87 18.31 6.63
N VAL A 410 -4.70 17.63 7.42
CA VAL A 410 -4.86 16.18 7.40
C VAL A 410 -6.33 15.85 7.21
N ASP A 411 -6.63 15.06 6.20
CA ASP A 411 -7.97 14.57 5.91
C ASP A 411 -8.04 13.05 6.14
N LEU A 412 -8.91 12.61 7.04
CA LEU A 412 -9.23 11.20 7.31
C LEU A 412 -10.59 10.88 6.69
N ILE A 413 -10.59 10.13 5.59
CA ILE A 413 -11.80 9.79 4.83
C ILE A 413 -12.19 8.35 5.15
N SER A 414 -13.34 8.19 5.80
CA SER A 414 -13.89 6.92 6.30
C SER A 414 -12.89 6.08 7.12
N PRO A 415 -12.26 6.65 8.17
CA PRO A 415 -11.35 5.87 8.99
C PRO A 415 -12.11 4.82 9.81
N PHE A 416 -11.46 3.71 10.12
CA PHE A 416 -11.85 2.75 11.14
C PHE A 416 -10.74 2.70 12.19
N ILE A 417 -10.99 3.25 13.37
CA ILE A 417 -10.02 3.28 14.49
C ILE A 417 -10.65 2.54 15.68
N TYR A 418 -10.06 1.42 16.07
CA TYR A 418 -10.59 0.55 17.09
C TYR A 418 -9.53 0.11 18.12
N GLY A 419 -9.94 0.05 19.39
CA GLY A 419 -9.14 -0.56 20.45
C GLY A 419 -8.69 0.41 21.53
N GLY A 420 -7.48 0.19 22.07
CA GLY A 420 -6.68 1.12 22.87
C GLY A 420 -7.24 1.56 24.23
N LYS A 421 -6.34 1.67 25.23
CA LYS A 421 -6.67 2.22 26.55
C LYS A 421 -6.50 3.74 26.59
N GLY A 422 -5.56 4.28 25.82
CA GLY A 422 -5.33 5.71 25.68
C GLY A 422 -6.35 6.39 24.77
N GLU A 423 -6.06 7.62 24.38
CA GLU A 423 -6.89 8.36 23.43
C GLU A 423 -6.84 7.70 22.04
N LEU A 424 -7.97 7.50 21.38
CA LEU A 424 -7.92 6.90 20.04
C LEU A 424 -7.37 7.87 18.99
N LEU A 425 -7.71 9.14 19.12
CA LEU A 425 -7.19 10.20 18.28
C LEU A 425 -6.83 11.41 19.14
N ARG A 426 -5.58 11.86 19.06
CA ARG A 426 -5.13 13.14 19.61
C ARG A 426 -4.69 14.07 18.49
N VAL A 427 -5.15 15.31 18.55
CA VAL A 427 -4.63 16.45 17.78
C VAL A 427 -3.95 17.41 18.75
N GLU A 428 -2.67 17.67 18.55
CA GLU A 428 -1.86 18.54 19.41
C GLU A 428 -0.83 19.30 18.56
N LYS A 429 -1.04 20.60 18.36
CA LYS A 429 -0.08 21.51 17.72
C LYS A 429 0.92 22.03 18.77
N TRP A 430 2.22 21.92 18.50
CA TRP A 430 3.30 22.46 19.36
C TRP A 430 3.88 23.77 18.86
N HIS A 431 3.91 23.99 17.54
CA HIS A 431 4.44 25.22 16.96
C HIS A 431 3.53 25.78 15.87
N ASN A 432 3.64 27.08 15.65
CA ASN A 432 2.93 27.77 14.56
C ASN A 432 3.73 27.60 13.27
N VAL A 433 3.21 26.80 12.35
CA VAL A 433 3.66 26.82 10.95
C VAL A 433 3.28 28.18 10.38
N SER A 434 4.25 28.97 9.93
CA SER A 434 4.04 30.36 9.55
C SER A 434 3.04 30.49 8.40
N GLY A 435 2.04 31.36 8.57
CA GLY A 435 1.10 31.72 7.51
C GLY A 435 -0.13 30.82 7.35
N ASP A 436 -0.27 29.72 8.08
CA ASP A 436 -1.31 28.72 7.78
C ASP A 436 -2.12 28.21 8.97
N ILE A 437 -3.34 27.79 8.65
CA ILE A 437 -4.32 27.19 9.55
C ILE A 437 -4.02 25.70 9.66
N THR A 438 -3.72 25.20 10.86
CA THR A 438 -3.74 23.77 11.14
C THR A 438 -5.17 23.25 11.06
N SER A 439 -5.43 22.37 10.10
CA SER A 439 -6.75 21.76 9.90
C SER A 439 -6.69 20.23 9.96
N VAL A 440 -7.52 19.64 10.81
CA VAL A 440 -7.76 18.19 10.82
C VAL A 440 -9.22 17.94 10.49
N LYS A 441 -9.48 17.17 9.44
CA LYS A 441 -10.84 16.87 8.97
C LYS A 441 -11.07 15.36 8.96
N ILE A 442 -12.21 14.94 9.48
CA ILE A 442 -12.64 13.54 9.53
C ILE A 442 -14.01 13.47 8.85
N PHE A 443 -14.13 12.62 7.83
CA PHE A 443 -15.34 12.45 7.05
C PHE A 443 -15.80 10.99 7.09
N GLY A 444 -16.94 10.71 7.70
CA GLY A 444 -17.47 9.36 7.84
C GLY A 444 -16.67 8.52 8.85
N GLY A 445 -16.75 7.19 8.68
CA GLY A 445 -15.96 6.22 9.43
C GLY A 445 -16.42 6.00 10.88
N GLU A 446 -15.60 5.28 11.63
CA GLU A 446 -15.86 4.85 12.99
C GLU A 446 -14.62 4.97 13.87
N ILE A 447 -14.79 5.51 15.07
CA ILE A 447 -13.78 5.56 16.12
C ILE A 447 -14.40 4.92 17.37
N LYS A 448 -13.93 3.73 17.73
CA LYS A 448 -14.58 2.86 18.72
C LYS A 448 -13.59 2.39 19.77
N GLY A 449 -13.87 2.66 21.03
CA GLY A 449 -13.09 2.08 22.11
C GLY A 449 -13.25 0.56 22.20
N TYR A 450 -12.26 -0.10 22.79
CA TYR A 450 -12.33 -1.53 23.06
C TYR A 450 -13.45 -1.86 24.07
N THR A 451 -14.22 -2.91 23.79
CA THR A 451 -15.16 -3.53 24.74
C THR A 451 -15.00 -5.04 24.70
N LYS A 452 -15.22 -5.71 25.83
CA LYS A 452 -15.24 -7.18 25.90
C LYS A 452 -16.69 -7.62 26.02
N ASN A 453 -17.21 -8.32 25.02
CA ASN A 453 -18.62 -8.73 24.95
C ASN A 453 -19.61 -7.56 25.14
N GLY A 454 -19.27 -6.39 24.59
CA GLY A 454 -20.09 -5.18 24.73
C GLY A 454 -19.99 -4.47 26.08
N ALA A 455 -19.21 -4.98 27.04
CA ALA A 455 -19.00 -4.34 28.34
C ALA A 455 -17.75 -3.42 28.34
N VAL A 456 -17.85 -2.28 29.04
CA VAL A 456 -16.69 -1.44 29.40
C VAL A 456 -15.73 -2.30 30.23
N THR A 457 -14.44 -2.20 29.92
CA THR A 457 -13.35 -2.86 30.64
C THR A 457 -12.27 -1.86 31.03
N SER A 458 -11.25 -2.30 31.77
CA SER A 458 -10.05 -1.49 32.05
C SER A 458 -9.26 -1.09 30.80
N GLY A 459 -9.51 -1.75 29.67
CA GLY A 459 -8.96 -1.41 28.35
C GLY A 459 -9.82 -0.44 27.55
N THR A 460 -11.02 -0.07 28.02
CA THR A 460 -11.87 0.91 27.33
C THR A 460 -11.34 2.33 27.56
N PRO A 461 -11.20 3.14 26.50
CA PRO A 461 -10.58 4.45 26.61
C PRO A 461 -11.46 5.45 27.36
N GLY A 462 -10.81 6.35 28.10
CA GLY A 462 -11.50 7.47 28.74
C GLY A 462 -11.91 8.57 27.78
N ILE A 463 -11.16 8.73 26.68
CA ILE A 463 -11.44 9.73 25.66
C ILE A 463 -11.22 9.09 24.30
N LEU A 464 -12.16 9.21 23.36
CA LEU A 464 -11.93 8.74 21.99
C LEU A 464 -11.13 9.78 21.21
N VAL A 465 -11.66 10.99 21.09
CA VAL A 465 -11.02 12.07 20.35
C VAL A 465 -10.66 13.22 21.29
N ARG A 466 -9.38 13.57 21.34
CA ARG A 466 -8.89 14.79 22.00
C ARG A 466 -8.36 15.78 20.97
N LEU A 467 -9.00 16.95 20.91
CA LEU A 467 -8.51 18.12 20.19
C LEU A 467 -7.84 19.04 21.21
N LYS A 468 -6.54 18.84 21.48
CA LYS A 468 -5.83 19.55 22.54
C LYS A 468 -5.50 20.99 22.15
N SER A 469 -4.85 21.15 20.99
CA SER A 469 -4.43 22.44 20.43
C SER A 469 -4.40 22.37 18.90
N GLY A 470 -4.62 23.49 18.22
CA GLY A 470 -4.72 23.58 16.76
C GLY A 470 -5.65 24.72 16.34
N ASP A 471 -5.78 25.01 15.04
CA ASP A 471 -6.57 26.16 14.57
C ASP A 471 -8.00 25.76 14.18
N CYS A 472 -8.15 24.64 13.47
CA CYS A 472 -9.43 24.13 12.98
C CYS A 472 -9.51 22.60 13.07
N ALA A 473 -10.69 22.09 13.45
CA ALA A 473 -10.99 20.67 13.37
C ALA A 473 -12.42 20.42 12.88
N ARG A 474 -12.62 19.40 12.05
CA ARG A 474 -13.93 19.00 11.54
C ARG A 474 -14.16 17.51 11.70
N LEU A 475 -15.29 17.12 12.27
CA LEU A 475 -15.75 15.73 12.36
C LEU A 475 -17.15 15.66 11.74
N ILE A 476 -17.29 15.02 10.58
CA ILE A 476 -18.55 15.04 9.81
C ILE A 476 -18.96 13.60 9.50
N GLY A 477 -20.11 13.17 10.02
CA GLY A 477 -20.65 11.82 9.74
C GLY A 477 -19.86 10.69 10.41
N THR A 478 -18.98 10.99 11.36
CA THR A 478 -18.14 9.99 12.05
C THR A 478 -18.90 9.36 13.21
N THR A 479 -18.85 8.04 13.33
CA THR A 479 -19.41 7.32 14.48
C THR A 479 -18.40 7.26 15.61
N LEU A 480 -18.78 7.70 16.81
CA LEU A 480 -17.97 7.57 18.02
C LEU A 480 -18.69 6.63 19.01
N ALA A 481 -18.01 5.61 19.51
CA ALA A 481 -18.62 4.64 20.43
C ALA A 481 -17.63 4.08 21.46
N HIS A 482 -18.19 3.54 22.55
CA HIS A 482 -17.48 2.79 23.59
C HIS A 482 -16.43 3.61 24.36
N VAL A 483 -16.88 4.59 25.14
CA VAL A 483 -16.04 5.24 26.15
C VAL A 483 -16.22 4.57 27.50
N ASN A 484 -15.24 4.71 28.38
CA ASN A 484 -15.42 4.31 29.76
C ASN A 484 -16.48 5.19 30.47
N THR A 485 -17.01 4.72 31.59
CA THR A 485 -17.98 5.49 32.37
C THR A 485 -17.36 6.79 32.87
N GLY A 486 -18.00 7.92 32.54
CA GLY A 486 -17.48 9.26 32.86
C GLY A 486 -16.46 9.80 31.84
N GLY A 487 -16.11 9.02 30.82
CA GLY A 487 -15.27 9.44 29.71
C GLY A 487 -15.97 10.39 28.75
N ALA A 488 -15.22 10.89 27.75
CA ALA A 488 -15.72 11.79 26.70
C ALA A 488 -15.50 11.21 25.30
N HIS A 489 -16.52 11.27 24.46
CA HIS A 489 -16.35 10.89 23.05
C HIS A 489 -15.48 11.92 22.32
N LEU A 490 -15.70 13.19 22.63
CA LEU A 490 -14.93 14.32 22.10
C LEU A 490 -14.55 15.27 23.23
N TYR A 491 -13.24 15.49 23.40
CA TYR A 491 -12.67 16.49 24.29
C TYR A 491 -12.04 17.60 23.46
N ILE A 492 -12.47 18.85 23.69
CA ILE A 492 -11.92 20.05 23.05
C ILE A 492 -11.18 20.85 24.13
N GLY A 493 -9.86 20.93 23.99
CA GLY A 493 -8.97 21.63 24.91
C GLY A 493 -9.10 23.15 24.80
N SER A 494 -8.69 23.83 25.87
CA SER A 494 -8.73 25.29 25.98
C SER A 494 -7.84 26.00 24.95
N GLU A 495 -6.80 25.33 24.44
CA GLU A 495 -5.88 25.84 23.41
C GLU A 495 -6.36 25.59 21.97
N MET A 496 -7.50 24.92 21.77
CA MET A 496 -8.04 24.68 20.44
C MET A 496 -8.71 25.95 19.89
N GLY A 497 -8.37 26.32 18.66
CA GLY A 497 -8.94 27.44 17.93
C GLY A 497 -10.46 27.37 17.82
N LYS A 498 -11.12 28.51 17.60
CA LYS A 498 -12.59 28.64 17.62
C LYS A 498 -13.31 27.79 16.57
N ASP A 499 -12.64 27.42 15.47
CA ASP A 499 -13.23 26.78 14.30
C ASP A 499 -13.28 25.25 14.43
N VAL A 500 -13.97 24.77 15.47
CA VAL A 500 -14.25 23.35 15.66
C VAL A 500 -15.67 23.05 15.22
N GLN A 501 -15.81 22.17 14.22
CA GLN A 501 -17.10 21.71 13.70
C GLN A 501 -17.24 20.21 13.95
N TYR A 502 -18.35 19.79 14.51
CA TYR A 502 -18.72 18.38 14.59
C TYR A 502 -20.18 18.28 14.16
N ASN A 503 -20.46 17.65 13.02
CA ASN A 503 -21.82 17.49 12.50
C ASN A 503 -22.11 16.02 12.26
N THR A 504 -23.35 15.60 12.54
CA THR A 504 -23.81 14.22 12.26
C THR A 504 -22.93 13.15 12.92
N ILE A 505 -22.45 13.41 14.15
CA ILE A 505 -21.74 12.39 14.89
C ILE A 505 -22.76 11.38 15.43
N HIS A 506 -22.67 10.14 14.97
CA HIS A 506 -23.44 9.04 15.53
C HIS A 506 -22.77 8.60 16.83
N LEU A 507 -23.47 8.83 17.93
CA LEU A 507 -23.00 8.52 19.26
C LEU A 507 -23.73 7.26 19.70
N ASN A 508 -23.07 6.11 19.60
CA ASN A 508 -23.66 4.84 19.94
C ASN A 508 -22.96 4.26 21.15
N ASP A 509 -23.48 4.56 22.34
CA ASP A 509 -23.08 3.83 23.53
C ASP A 509 -24.24 2.97 23.98
N SER A 510 -24.12 1.65 23.77
CA SER A 510 -25.09 0.65 24.20
C SER A 510 -25.27 0.61 25.72
N ILE A 511 -24.46 1.37 26.46
CA ILE A 511 -24.30 1.30 27.92
C ILE A 511 -25.08 2.42 28.64
N GLY A 512 -25.91 3.20 27.93
CA GLY A 512 -26.86 4.13 28.55
C GLY A 512 -26.22 5.35 29.24
N ASN A 513 -24.93 5.60 29.01
CA ASN A 513 -24.30 6.83 29.44
C ASN A 513 -24.66 7.97 28.47
N PRO A 514 -25.08 9.14 28.97
CA PRO A 514 -25.28 10.30 28.11
C PRO A 514 -23.97 10.63 27.40
N THR A 515 -24.07 10.94 26.11
CA THR A 515 -22.88 11.25 25.34
C THR A 515 -22.18 12.48 25.90
N ASN A 516 -20.91 12.31 26.25
CA ASN A 516 -20.10 13.39 26.76
C ASN A 516 -19.25 14.00 25.64
N ILE A 517 -19.66 15.17 25.15
CA ILE A 517 -18.76 16.13 24.53
C ILE A 517 -18.35 17.12 25.62
N TRP A 518 -17.05 17.33 25.77
CA TRP A 518 -16.48 18.29 26.70
C TRP A 518 -15.74 19.39 25.95
N ASP A 519 -16.17 20.64 26.12
CA ASP A 519 -15.48 21.81 25.55
C ASP A 519 -14.94 22.71 26.66
N GLU A 520 -13.65 22.56 26.93
CA GLU A 520 -12.93 23.27 27.99
C GLU A 520 -12.90 24.79 27.75
N ARG A 521 -12.93 25.23 26.49
CA ARG A 521 -12.91 26.66 26.11
C ARG A 521 -14.15 27.40 26.63
N THR A 522 -15.27 26.68 26.72
CA THR A 522 -16.54 27.23 27.21
C THR A 522 -16.92 26.73 28.59
N ASN A 523 -16.12 25.82 29.16
CA ASN A 523 -16.42 25.07 30.39
C ASN A 523 -17.82 24.45 30.38
N LYS A 524 -18.23 23.89 29.24
CA LYS A 524 -19.53 23.25 29.06
C LYS A 524 -19.33 21.77 28.77
N SER A 525 -19.87 20.92 29.66
CA SER A 525 -20.34 19.59 29.29
C SER A 525 -21.71 19.73 28.67
N GLY A 526 -21.95 19.05 27.57
CA GLY A 526 -23.31 18.94 27.08
C GLY A 526 -23.40 17.96 25.95
N LEU A 527 -24.46 17.15 26.00
CA LEU A 527 -25.18 16.83 24.78
C LEU A 527 -25.57 18.18 24.16
N ARG A 528 -24.69 18.75 23.33
CA ARG A 528 -25.22 19.35 22.12
C ARG A 528 -25.74 18.15 21.34
N THR A 529 -26.95 17.72 21.69
CA THR A 529 -27.93 17.44 20.65
C THR A 529 -27.83 18.70 19.81
N ILE A 530 -27.05 18.63 18.74
CA ILE A 530 -27.27 19.52 17.63
C ILE A 530 -28.69 19.13 17.31
N ASN A 531 -29.63 19.91 17.84
CA ASN A 531 -31.01 19.75 17.51
C ASN A 531 -30.94 19.64 16.02
N THR A 532 -31.45 18.53 15.56
CA THR A 532 -31.58 18.18 14.18
C THR A 532 -32.19 19.33 13.40
N THR A 533 -32.73 20.41 14.01
CA THR A 533 -33.01 21.77 13.48
C THR A 533 -32.19 22.38 12.33
N TRP A 534 -31.14 21.78 11.78
CA TRP A 534 -30.74 22.08 10.39
C TRP A 534 -31.31 21.08 9.37
N VAL A 535 -31.39 19.78 9.70
CA VAL A 535 -32.08 18.74 8.91
C VAL A 535 -33.57 18.64 9.25
N GLU A 536 -33.99 18.68 10.52
CA GLU A 536 -35.38 18.72 10.98
C GLU A 536 -36.05 20.09 10.86
N ASN A 537 -35.37 21.25 10.87
CA ASN A 537 -36.06 22.46 10.40
C ASN A 537 -36.16 22.46 8.88
N SER A 538 -35.27 21.77 8.16
CA SER A 538 -35.46 21.56 6.72
C SER A 538 -36.59 20.55 6.47
N TRP A 539 -36.68 19.46 7.23
CA TRP A 539 -37.73 18.44 7.13
C TRP A 539 -39.08 18.89 7.72
N ALA A 540 -39.09 19.72 8.77
CA ALA A 540 -40.30 20.32 9.33
C ALA A 540 -40.72 21.60 8.58
N LEU A 541 -39.80 22.33 7.91
CA LEU A 541 -40.21 23.29 6.88
C LEU A 541 -40.86 22.55 5.70
N ILE A 542 -40.37 21.38 5.32
CA ILE A 542 -40.90 20.59 4.20
C ILE A 542 -42.22 19.89 4.57
N ASN A 543 -42.37 19.38 5.79
CA ASN A 543 -43.58 18.62 6.20
C ASN A 543 -44.60 19.42 7.02
N GLY A 544 -44.29 20.64 7.48
CA GLY A 544 -45.15 21.39 8.39
C GLY A 544 -45.68 22.74 7.91
N LEU A 545 -45.16 23.31 6.81
CA LEU A 545 -45.46 24.71 6.44
C LEU A 545 -45.59 24.98 4.93
N ALA A 546 -45.86 23.99 4.09
CA ALA A 546 -46.16 24.22 2.68
C ALA A 546 -47.39 23.42 2.22
N GLU A 547 -48.54 24.08 2.12
CA GLU A 547 -49.54 23.66 1.13
C GLU A 547 -48.96 23.96 -0.25
N PHE A 548 -48.60 22.91 -1.00
CA PHE A 548 -48.23 23.04 -2.40
C PHE A 548 -49.48 23.36 -3.22
N THR A 549 -49.80 24.65 -3.38
CA THR A 549 -50.82 25.08 -4.34
C THR A 549 -50.15 25.20 -5.71
N LEU A 550 -50.45 24.25 -6.59
CA LEU A 550 -50.05 24.30 -7.99
C LEU A 550 -50.89 25.40 -8.68
N ILE A 551 -50.32 26.61 -8.81
CA ILE A 551 -50.91 27.64 -9.66
C ILE A 551 -50.58 27.25 -11.11
N THR A 552 -51.59 26.76 -11.82
CA THR A 552 -51.55 26.59 -13.26
C THR A 552 -51.22 27.94 -13.91
N GLU A 553 -50.13 27.97 -14.66
CA GLU A 553 -49.57 29.09 -15.46
C GLU A 553 -48.42 29.89 -14.81
N GLY A 554 -47.18 29.41 -15.06
CA GLY A 554 -45.98 30.26 -15.11
C GLY A 554 -45.01 30.15 -13.93
N ARG A 555 -43.97 29.31 -14.08
CA ARG A 555 -42.78 29.10 -13.23
C ARG A 555 -43.07 28.79 -11.74
N PRO A 556 -42.62 27.63 -11.21
CA PRO A 556 -42.80 27.32 -9.80
C PRO A 556 -42.09 28.36 -8.92
N LYS A 557 -42.83 28.99 -7.99
CA LYS A 557 -42.30 29.83 -6.92
C LYS A 557 -42.51 29.11 -5.60
N ILE A 558 -41.43 28.95 -4.82
CA ILE A 558 -41.52 28.46 -3.45
C ILE A 558 -41.71 29.68 -2.54
N THR A 559 -42.90 29.81 -1.96
CA THR A 559 -43.22 30.82 -0.95
C THR A 559 -43.48 30.14 0.38
N SER A 560 -42.89 30.68 1.45
CA SER A 560 -43.28 30.30 2.82
C SER A 560 -44.73 30.76 3.11
N ASN A 561 -45.36 30.21 4.15
CA ASN A 561 -46.66 30.68 4.68
C ASN A 561 -46.70 32.18 5.06
N SER A 562 -45.55 32.87 5.06
CA SER A 562 -45.44 34.32 5.27
C SER A 562 -45.44 35.15 3.97
N GLY A 563 -45.58 34.52 2.80
CA GLY A 563 -45.53 35.18 1.49
C GLY A 563 -44.13 35.61 1.04
N LYS A 564 -43.09 35.29 1.80
CA LYS A 564 -41.70 35.60 1.45
C LYS A 564 -41.07 34.50 0.57
N PRO A 565 -40.31 34.87 -0.49
CA PRO A 565 -39.54 33.92 -1.28
C PRO A 565 -38.52 33.17 -0.41
N VAL A 566 -38.42 31.86 -0.57
CA VAL A 566 -37.35 31.07 0.05
C VAL A 566 -36.11 31.18 -0.83
N ASP A 567 -35.01 31.71 -0.28
CA ASP A 567 -33.72 31.75 -0.96
C ASP A 567 -33.04 30.38 -0.87
N LEU A 568 -32.88 29.71 -2.02
CA LEU A 568 -32.30 28.37 -2.11
C LEU A 568 -30.77 28.38 -2.29
N THR A 569 -30.12 29.54 -2.30
CA THR A 569 -28.68 29.65 -2.55
C THR A 569 -27.79 29.06 -1.45
N GLU A 570 -28.34 28.72 -0.28
CA GLU A 570 -27.59 28.22 0.88
C GLU A 570 -27.74 26.72 1.20
N VAL A 571 -28.51 25.95 0.43
CA VAL A 571 -28.69 24.51 0.69
C VAL A 571 -27.52 23.71 0.09
N ARG A 572 -26.60 23.23 0.94
CA ARG A 572 -25.52 22.29 0.55
C ARG A 572 -25.54 21.05 1.44
N GLY A 573 -25.39 19.86 0.83
CA GLY A 573 -25.11 18.60 1.56
C GLY A 573 -26.30 17.69 1.86
N VAL A 574 -27.43 17.80 1.15
CA VAL A 574 -28.54 16.85 1.27
C VAL A 574 -28.21 15.58 0.47
N SER A 575 -28.06 14.43 1.14
CA SER A 575 -28.09 13.13 0.45
C SER A 575 -29.53 12.77 0.15
N LEU A 576 -29.86 12.66 -1.13
CA LEU A 576 -31.15 12.17 -1.61
C LEU A 576 -30.99 10.74 -2.12
N PRO A 577 -32.03 9.89 -1.98
CA PRO A 577 -31.99 8.56 -2.55
C PRO A 577 -31.85 8.65 -4.07
N VAL A 578 -30.95 7.84 -4.63
CA VAL A 578 -30.80 7.67 -6.08
C VAL A 578 -31.71 6.52 -6.49
N VAL A 579 -32.73 6.79 -7.29
CA VAL A 579 -33.79 5.82 -7.64
C VAL A 579 -33.96 5.78 -9.15
N SER A 580 -34.03 4.57 -9.73
CA SER A 580 -34.41 4.43 -11.15
C SER A 580 -35.89 4.74 -11.32
N ASP A 581 -36.22 5.57 -12.30
CA ASP A 581 -37.60 6.00 -12.59
C ASP A 581 -38.45 4.80 -13.06
N ALA A 582 -37.82 3.75 -13.58
CA ALA A 582 -38.49 2.60 -14.18
C ALA A 582 -38.75 1.43 -13.22
N LEU A 583 -38.07 1.33 -12.07
CA LEU A 583 -37.95 0.06 -11.34
C LEU A 583 -38.27 0.10 -9.84
N SER A 584 -38.54 1.26 -9.25
CA SER A 584 -38.88 1.33 -7.82
C SER A 584 -40.10 2.21 -7.57
N PRO A 585 -41.11 1.75 -6.81
CA PRO A 585 -42.21 2.60 -6.40
C PRO A 585 -41.67 3.64 -5.40
N VAL A 586 -41.37 4.84 -5.91
CA VAL A 586 -41.16 6.01 -5.07
C VAL A 586 -42.54 6.46 -4.57
N GLU A 587 -42.68 6.64 -3.26
CA GLU A 587 -43.94 7.11 -2.67
C GLU A 587 -44.29 8.53 -3.16
N PRO A 588 -45.59 8.84 -3.35
CA PRO A 588 -46.02 10.19 -3.67
C PRO A 588 -45.50 11.22 -2.65
N ASN A 589 -45.24 12.43 -3.11
CA ASN A 589 -44.63 13.54 -2.37
C ASN A 589 -43.16 13.32 -1.94
N THR A 590 -42.38 12.54 -2.70
CA THR A 590 -40.97 12.29 -2.41
C THR A 590 -40.04 13.03 -3.38
N LEU A 591 -38.95 13.58 -2.83
CA LEU A 591 -37.85 14.18 -3.58
C LEU A 591 -36.68 13.18 -3.67
N TYR A 592 -36.18 12.91 -4.87
CA TYR A 592 -35.11 11.94 -5.11
C TYR A 592 -34.24 12.34 -6.31
N ILE A 593 -33.10 11.68 -6.51
CA ILE A 593 -32.27 11.83 -7.73
C ILE A 593 -32.58 10.67 -8.66
N SER A 594 -33.06 10.96 -9.87
CA SER A 594 -33.31 9.93 -10.88
C SER A 594 -31.99 9.31 -11.32
N ALA A 595 -31.84 7.99 -11.13
CA ALA A 595 -30.67 7.24 -11.56
C ALA A 595 -30.54 7.24 -13.10
N ASP A 596 -31.67 7.36 -13.79
CA ASP A 596 -31.75 7.28 -15.25
C ASP A 596 -31.36 8.61 -15.90
N THR A 597 -31.59 9.74 -15.22
CA THR A 597 -31.37 11.08 -15.79
C THR A 597 -30.34 11.93 -15.04
N GLY A 598 -29.94 11.52 -13.83
CA GLY A 598 -29.09 12.31 -12.93
C GLY A 598 -29.75 13.58 -12.38
N LYS A 599 -31.05 13.80 -12.65
CA LYS A 599 -31.78 15.01 -12.26
C LYS A 599 -32.48 14.86 -10.92
N LEU A 600 -32.72 15.98 -10.27
CA LEU A 600 -33.58 16.08 -9.09
C LEU A 600 -35.05 15.95 -9.53
N VAL A 601 -35.77 14.99 -8.95
CA VAL A 601 -37.17 14.68 -9.27
C VAL A 601 -38.02 14.78 -8.02
N PHE A 602 -39.16 15.48 -8.13
CA PHE A 602 -40.23 15.43 -7.14
C PHE A 602 -41.41 14.65 -7.74
N LYS A 603 -41.81 13.55 -7.08
CA LYS A 603 -42.99 12.79 -7.47
C LYS A 603 -44.19 13.33 -6.70
N ASP A 604 -45.17 13.90 -7.39
CA ASP A 604 -46.33 14.50 -6.72
C ASP A 604 -47.35 13.47 -6.21
N SER A 605 -48.42 13.96 -5.57
CA SER A 605 -49.51 13.12 -5.04
C SER A 605 -50.29 12.35 -6.11
N ASN A 606 -50.15 12.71 -7.39
CA ASN A 606 -50.74 12.02 -8.53
C ASN A 606 -49.75 11.08 -9.23
N GLU A 607 -48.59 10.81 -8.59
CA GLU A 607 -47.50 9.99 -9.11
C GLU A 607 -46.81 10.55 -10.36
N ILE A 608 -46.93 11.85 -10.63
CA ILE A 608 -46.26 12.50 -11.75
C ILE A 608 -44.87 12.97 -11.33
N ASN A 609 -43.86 12.61 -12.11
CA ASN A 609 -42.48 13.06 -11.92
C ASN A 609 -42.29 14.47 -12.47
N HIS A 610 -41.94 15.41 -11.59
CA HIS A 610 -41.55 16.78 -11.94
C HIS A 610 -40.03 16.91 -11.89
N TYR A 611 -39.41 17.13 -13.04
CA TYR A 611 -37.97 17.35 -13.14
C TYR A 611 -37.64 18.81 -12.81
N LEU A 612 -36.88 19.01 -11.73
CA LEU A 612 -36.44 20.33 -11.29
C LEU A 612 -35.11 20.66 -11.99
N TYR A 613 -35.07 21.83 -12.63
CA TYR A 613 -33.88 22.35 -13.33
C TYR A 613 -33.12 23.36 -12.48
#